data_AF-A0A316BL48-F1
#
_entry.id   AF-A0A316BL48-F1
#
_cell.length_a   1.000
_cell.length_b   1.000
_cell.length_c   1.000
_cell.angle_alpha   90.00
_cell.angle_beta   90.00
_cell.angle_gamma   90.00
#
_symmetry.space_group_name_H-M   'P 1'
#
loop_
_entity.id
_entity.type
_entity.pdbx_description
1 polymer ?
#
loop_
_entity_poly.entity_id
_entity_poly.type
_entity_poly.pdbx_seq_one_letter_code
_entity_poly.pdbx_strand_id
1 'polypeptide(L)' 'MKLKMLIGLAGVGFALSPNEETERFSGDEARSLIDAGYAVPVSELRTERAVRNPAPEKRG' A
#
# COMPACT_ATOMS: atom_id res chain seq x y z
N MET A 1 2.37 5.78 -11.09
CA MET A 1 2.68 5.96 -9.65
C MET A 1 3.47 4.77 -9.20
N LYS A 2 4.56 4.95 -8.44
CA LYS A 2 5.41 3.82 -8.00
C LYS A 2 4.83 3.15 -6.76
N LEU A 3 4.67 1.83 -6.83
CA LEU A 3 4.12 0.98 -5.79
C LEU A 3 5.08 -0.14 -5.43
N LYS A 4 5.13 -0.51 -4.15
CA LYS A 4 5.78 -1.71 -3.66
C LYS A 4 4.70 -2.72 -3.33
N MET A 5 4.72 -3.86 -4.00
CA MET A 5 3.73 -4.91 -3.78
C MET A 5 4.01 -5.60 -2.45
N LEU A 6 2.96 -5.85 -1.66
CA LEU A 6 3.07 -6.64 -0.43
C LEU A 6 2.80 -8.13 -0.68
N ILE A 7 2.15 -8.43 -1.80
CA ILE A 7 1.79 -9.78 -2.23
C ILE A 7 2.46 -10.12 -3.57
N GLY A 8 2.56 -11.42 -3.85
CA GLY A 8 2.89 -11.89 -5.20
C GLY A 8 1.69 -11.71 -6.11
N LEU A 9 1.87 -11.03 -7.25
CA LEU A 9 0.81 -10.79 -8.23
C LEU A 9 1.32 -11.13 -9.63
N ALA A 10 0.68 -12.11 -10.28
CA ALA A 10 0.96 -12.46 -11.66
C ALA A 10 -0.20 -12.00 -12.55
N GLY A 11 0.14 -11.33 -13.65
CA GLY A 11 -0.79 -10.91 -14.70
C GLY A 11 -0.32 -11.38 -16.07
N VAL A 12 -1.04 -10.97 -17.11
CA VAL A 12 -0.70 -11.35 -18.48
C VAL A 12 0.59 -10.62 -18.90
N GLY A 13 1.70 -11.36 -18.94
CA GLY A 13 3.01 -10.83 -19.34
C GLY A 13 3.83 -10.20 -18.22
N PHE A 14 3.44 -10.35 -16.95
CA PHE A 14 4.24 -9.91 -15.82
C PHE A 14 4.01 -10.76 -14.56
N ALA A 15 5.04 -10.87 -13.74
CA ALA A 15 4.95 -11.41 -12.39
C ALA A 15 5.65 -10.43 -11.46
N LEU A 16 4.97 -10.05 -10.38
CA LEU A 16 5.48 -9.19 -9.33
C LEU A 16 5.65 -10.04 -8.09
N SER A 17 6.84 -10.00 -7.52
CA SER A 17 7.14 -10.66 -6.26
C SER A 17 6.68 -9.81 -5.08
N PRO A 18 6.42 -10.42 -3.91
CA PRO A 18 6.30 -9.66 -2.68
C PRO A 18 7.54 -8.79 -2.48
N ASN A 19 7.34 -7.54 -2.06
CA ASN A 19 8.34 -6.47 -1.93
C ASN A 19 8.91 -5.91 -3.24
N GLU A 20 8.42 -6.34 -4.40
CA GLU A 20 8.85 -5.81 -5.69
C GLU A 20 8.22 -4.44 -5.96
N GLU A 21 9.01 -3.53 -6.53
CA GLU A 21 8.57 -2.19 -6.89
C GLU A 21 8.13 -2.14 -8.35
N THR A 22 6.99 -1.52 -8.62
CA THR A 22 6.42 -1.43 -9.95
C THR A 22 5.73 -0.09 -10.20
N GLU A 23 5.76 0.35 -11.46
CA GLU A 23 5.07 1.55 -11.94
C GLU A 23 3.98 1.21 -12.97
N ARG A 24 3.67 -0.08 -13.16
CA ARG A 24 2.72 -0.56 -14.18
C ARG A 24 1.29 -0.09 -13.94
N PHE A 25 0.92 0.16 -12.69
CA PHE A 25 -0.45 0.53 -12.35
C PHE A 25 -0.69 2.02 -12.55
N SER A 26 -1.78 2.32 -13.24
CA SER A 26 -2.29 3.68 -13.41
C SER A 26 -2.78 4.26 -12.07
N GLY A 27 -2.94 5.58 -11.96
CA GLY A 27 -3.18 6.24 -10.66
C GLY A 27 -4.41 5.73 -9.90
N ASP A 28 -5.50 5.42 -10.60
CA ASP A 28 -6.74 4.90 -10.02
C ASP A 28 -6.59 3.43 -9.58
N GLU A 29 -6.03 2.57 -10.44
CA GLU A 29 -5.76 1.17 -10.10
C GLU A 29 -4.77 1.05 -8.94
N ALA A 30 -3.74 1.89 -8.94
CA ALA A 30 -2.76 1.97 -7.88
C ALA A 30 -3.41 2.32 -6.54
N ARG A 31 -4.39 3.24 -6.56
CA ARG A 31 -5.17 3.61 -5.38
C ARG A 31 -6.01 2.45 -4.87
N SER A 32 -6.70 1.72 -5.75
CA SER A 32 -7.47 0.53 -5.36
C SER A 32 -6.58 -0.56 -4.74
N LEU A 33 -5.37 -0.78 -5.27
CA LEU A 33 -4.42 -1.75 -4.72
C LEU A 33 -3.90 -1.36 -3.33
N ILE A 34 -3.70 -0.05 -3.09
CA ILE A 34 -3.32 0.46 -1.78
C ILE A 34 -4.48 0.34 -0.78
N ASP A 35 -5.69 0.71 -1.20
CA ASP A 35 -6.89 0.68 -0.34
C ASP A 35 -7.25 -0.75 0.08
N ALA A 36 -7.12 -1.71 -0.85
CA ALA A 36 -7.26 -3.14 -0.57
C ALA A 36 -6.12 -3.73 0.29
N GLY A 37 -5.04 -2.98 0.52
CA GLY A 37 -3.89 -3.41 1.31
C GLY A 37 -2.92 -4.36 0.60
N TYR A 38 -2.98 -4.44 -0.74
CA TYR A 38 -2.09 -5.29 -1.54
C TYR A 38 -0.76 -4.62 -1.92
N ALA A 39 -0.71 -3.29 -1.90
CA ALA A 39 0.48 -2.52 -2.25
C ALA A 39 0.65 -1.29 -1.36
N VAL A 40 1.86 -0.73 -1.34
CA VAL A 40 2.18 0.55 -0.68
C VAL A 40 2.83 1.52 -1.65
N PRO A 41 2.55 2.83 -1.57
CA PRO A 41 3.26 3.82 -2.38
C PRO A 41 4.76 3.85 -2.05
N VAL A 42 5.61 3.82 -3.08
CA VAL A 42 7.09 3.97 -2.94
C VAL A 42 7.51 5.44 -2.91
N SER A 43 6.60 6.37 -3.20
CA SER A 43 6.89 7.79 -3.04
C SER A 43 7.35 8.03 -1.60
N GLU A 44 8.54 8.63 -1.43
CA GLU A 44 9.25 8.87 -0.15
C GLU A 44 8.49 9.74 0.87
N LEU A 45 7.19 9.94 0.69
CA LEU A 45 6.34 10.56 1.68
C LEU A 45 5.92 9.51 2.70
N ARG A 46 6.73 9.43 3.77
CA ARG A 46 6.30 9.04 5.12
C ARG A 46 4.85 9.47 5.35
N THR A 47 3.90 8.61 5.07
CA THR A 47 2.60 8.68 5.74
C THR A 47 2.72 7.69 6.86
N GLU A 48 3.31 8.18 7.97
CA GLU A 48 3.05 7.61 9.28
C GLU A 48 1.54 7.39 9.34
N ARG A 49 1.10 6.13 9.38
CA ARG A 49 -0.25 5.81 9.78
C ARG A 49 -0.39 6.41 11.18
N ALA A 50 -0.96 7.61 11.26
CA ALA A 50 -1.51 8.14 12.48
C ALA A 50 -2.68 7.22 12.84
N VAL A 51 -2.36 6.06 13.40
CA VAL A 51 -3.30 5.22 14.11
C VAL A 51 -3.79 6.09 15.26
N ARG A 52 -5.00 6.63 15.09
CA ARG A 52 -5.68 7.43 16.09
C ARG A 52 -5.69 6.62 17.39
N ASN A 53 -4.85 7.02 18.34
CA ASN A 53 -4.81 6.42 19.67
C ASN A 53 -6.24 6.44 20.23
N PRO A 54 -6.87 5.30 20.58
CA PRO A 54 -8.12 5.34 21.31
C PRO A 54 -7.85 6.06 22.63
N ALA A 55 -8.66 7.07 22.94
CA ALA A 55 -8.52 7.86 24.14
C ALA A 55 -8.48 6.95 25.39
N PRO A 56 -7.61 7.20 26.38
CA PRO A 56 -7.63 6.43 27.61
C PRO A 56 -8.94 6.75 28.34
N GLU A 57 -9.87 5.79 28.40
CA GLU A 57 -11.02 5.86 29.29
C GLU A 57 -10.52 5.90 30.74
N LYS A 58 -10.61 7.07 31.37
CA LYS A 58 -10.45 7.20 32.83
C LYS A 58 -11.71 6.66 33.49
N ARG A 59 -11.64 5.45 34.04
CA ARG A 59 -12.61 4.99 35.04
C ARG A 59 -12.12 5.50 36.41
N GLY A 60 -12.76 6.57 36.87
CA GLY A 60 -12.70 6.99 38.28
C GLY A 60 -13.58 6.12 39.16
#